data_AF-A0A838MI85-F1
#
_entry.id   AF-A0A838MI85-F1
#
_cell.length_a   1.000
_cell.length_b   1.000
_cell.length_c   1.000
_cell.angle_alpha   90.00
_cell.angle_beta   90.00
_cell.angle_gamma   90.00
#
_symmetry.space_group_name_H-M   'P 1'
#
loop_
_entity.id
_entity.type
_entity.pdbx_description
1 polymer ?
#
loop_
_entity_poly.entity_id
_entity_poly.type
_entity_poly.pdbx_seq_one_letter_code
_entity_poly.pdbx_strand_id
1 'polypeptide(L)'
;MGNGVINYKLSSKTQLRELFILNQLQNAGHIPTYAPQGDLSVDGYTFEIGGKNKNEKQIKGVKKSYLVLDGIVAADKGKILLYLFGFLY
;
A
#
# COMPACT_ATOMS: atom_id res chain seq x y z
N MET A 1 -20.61 6.88 25.41
CA MET A 1 -19.35 7.44 24.87
C MET A 1 -19.35 7.07 23.39
N GLY A 2 -19.41 8.08 22.51
CA GLY A 2 -19.80 7.89 21.11
C GLY A 2 -18.86 6.96 20.35
N ASN A 3 -19.42 5.95 19.69
CA ASN A 3 -18.71 5.17 18.68
C ASN A 3 -18.33 6.11 17.54
N GLY A 4 -17.10 6.62 17.61
CA GLY A 4 -16.49 7.37 16.52
C GLY A 4 -16.23 6.44 15.35
N VAL A 5 -17.28 6.10 14.60
CA VAL A 5 -17.12 5.61 13.24
C VAL A 5 -16.48 6.76 12.50
N ILE A 6 -15.16 6.68 12.33
CA ILE A 6 -14.42 7.63 11.53
C ILE A 6 -14.93 7.43 10.10
N ASN A 7 -15.88 8.28 9.68
CA ASN A 7 -16.30 8.38 8.30
C ASN A 7 -15.12 8.97 7.51
N TYR A 8 -14.15 8.14 7.14
CA TYR A 8 -13.25 8.51 6.06
C TYR A 8 -14.13 8.70 4.84
N LYS A 9 -14.30 9.95 4.41
CA LYS A 9 -14.78 10.27 3.07
C LYS A 9 -13.67 9.84 2.10
N LEU A 10 -13.57 8.53 1.85
CA LEU A 10 -12.66 7.92 0.89
C LEU A 10 -13.04 8.47 -0.48
N SER A 11 -12.39 9.55 -0.89
CA SER A 11 -12.79 10.34 -2.04
C SER A 11 -12.22 9.81 -3.35
N SER A 12 -11.34 8.81 -3.29
CA SER A 12 -10.72 8.20 -4.47
C SER A 12 -10.41 6.70 -4.30
N LYS A 13 -10.42 5.98 -5.43
CA LYS A 13 -10.04 4.55 -5.49
C LYS A 13 -8.59 4.30 -5.06
N THR A 14 -7.74 5.32 -5.12
CA THR A 14 -6.33 5.26 -4.69
C THR A 14 -6.22 5.17 -3.17
N GLN A 15 -6.90 6.07 -2.44
CA GLN A 15 -6.91 6.06 -0.98
C GLN A 15 -7.47 4.76 -0.39
N LEU A 16 -8.46 4.13 -1.05
CA LEU A 16 -8.98 2.82 -0.62
C LEU A 16 -7.91 1.72 -0.64
N ARG A 17 -7.00 1.73 -1.63
CA ARG A 17 -5.93 0.75 -1.75
C ARG A 17 -4.85 0.98 -0.70
N GLU A 18 -4.46 2.23 -0.50
CA GLU A 18 -3.50 2.61 0.54
C GLU A 18 -4.01 2.21 1.92
N LEU A 19 -5.27 2.53 2.22
CA LEU A 19 -5.90 2.19 3.49
C LEU A 19 -6.01 0.67 3.68
N PHE A 20 -6.36 -0.08 2.63
CA PHE A 20 -6.36 -1.54 2.67
C PHE A 20 -4.98 -2.09 3.03
N ILE A 21 -3.92 -1.66 2.33
CA ILE A 21 -2.55 -2.12 2.61
C ILE A 21 -2.12 -1.75 4.04
N LEU A 22 -2.41 -0.52 4.47
CA LEU A 22 -2.11 -0.05 5.82
C LEU A 22 -2.78 -0.94 6.88
N ASN A 23 -4.07 -1.22 6.73
CA ASN A 23 -4.81 -2.07 7.66
C ASN A 23 -4.27 -3.51 7.69
N GLN A 24 -3.99 -4.10 6.53
CA GLN A 24 -3.48 -5.46 6.44
C GLN A 24 -2.09 -5.61 7.07
N LEU A 25 -1.21 -4.62 6.90
CA LEU A 25 0.09 -4.58 7.55
C LEU A 25 -0.03 -4.43 9.07
N GLN A 26 -0.92 -3.56 9.53
CA GLN A 26 -1.17 -3.38 10.96
C GLN A 26 -1.74 -4.62 11.64
N ASN A 27 -2.67 -5.31 10.97
CA ASN A 27 -3.25 -6.57 11.47
C ASN A 27 -2.17 -7.65 11.63
N ALA A 28 -1.23 -7.73 10.69
CA ALA A 28 -0.06 -8.62 10.80
C ALA A 28 1.00 -8.16 11.82
N GLY A 29 0.74 -7.12 12.60
CA GLY A 29 1.62 -6.65 13.67
C GLY A 29 2.74 -5.70 13.23
N HIS A 30 2.70 -5.21 11.98
CA HIS A 30 3.67 -4.23 11.50
C HIS A 30 3.21 -2.80 11.78
N ILE A 31 4.16 -1.86 11.79
CA ILE A 31 3.90 -0.43 12.06
C ILE A 31 4.22 0.38 10.80
N PRO A 32 3.33 0.42 9.80
CA PRO A 32 3.53 1.22 8.60
C PRO A 32 3.44 2.72 8.90
N THR A 33 4.27 3.52 8.23
CA THR A 33 4.25 4.98 8.26
C THR A 33 4.21 5.54 6.84
N TYR A 34 3.95 6.85 6.69
CA TYR A 34 4.07 7.51 5.38
C TYR A 34 5.53 7.63 4.97
N ALA A 35 5.82 7.32 3.71
CA ALA A 35 7.17 7.39 3.17
C ALA A 35 7.51 8.82 2.70
N PRO A 36 8.78 9.26 2.80
CA PRO A 36 9.24 10.50 2.16
C PRO A 36 9.18 10.45 0.63
N GLN A 37 9.31 9.25 0.07
CA GLN A 37 9.17 8.94 -1.35
C GLN A 37 8.37 7.64 -1.47
N GLY A 38 7.21 7.70 -2.13
CA GLY A 38 6.24 6.61 -2.17
C GLY A 38 5.04 6.85 -1.25
N ASP A 39 4.21 5.82 -1.05
CA ASP A 39 2.98 5.94 -0.24
C ASP A 39 3.21 5.47 1.21
N LEU A 40 3.77 4.27 1.40
CA LEU A 40 3.98 3.67 2.74
C LEU A 40 5.41 3.17 2.94
N SER A 41 5.89 3.21 4.17
CA SER A 41 7.16 2.64 4.62
C SER A 41 6.91 1.70 5.79
N VAL A 42 7.47 0.49 5.74
CA VAL A 42 7.33 -0.52 6.80
C VAL A 42 8.58 -1.40 6.83
N ASP A 43 9.17 -1.63 7.99
CA ASP A 43 10.34 -2.51 8.21
C ASP A 43 11.51 -2.31 7.21
N GLY A 44 11.75 -1.06 6.82
CA GLY A 44 12.81 -0.70 5.87
C GLY A 44 12.49 -0.98 4.40
N TYR A 45 11.23 -1.26 4.09
CA TYR A 45 10.67 -1.36 2.74
C TYR A 45 9.78 -0.17 2.41
N THR A 46 9.73 0.21 1.14
CA THR A 46 8.87 1.30 0.64
C THR A 46 7.88 0.76 -0.38
N PHE A 47 6.61 1.11 -0.22
CA PHE A 47 5.53 0.71 -1.12
C PHE A 47 4.92 1.92 -1.82
N GLU A 48 4.81 1.77 -3.13
CA GLU A 48 4.05 2.66 -4.02
C GLU A 48 2.80 1.91 -4.47
N ILE A 49 1.62 2.41 -4.11
CA ILE A 49 0.36 1.69 -4.18
C ILE A 49 -0.50 2.28 -5.31
N GLY A 50 -1.08 1.42 -6.13
CA GLY A 50 -1.90 1.91 -7.24
C GLY A 50 -2.64 0.84 -8.02
N GLY A 51 -3.31 1.28 -9.09
CA GLY A 51 -3.88 0.36 -10.08
C GLY A 51 -2.84 -0.06 -11.13
N LYS A 52 -3.21 -0.99 -12.01
CA LYS A 52 -2.39 -1.60 -13.07
C LYS A 52 -1.50 -0.66 -13.92
N ASN A 53 -1.85 0.63 -14.05
CA ASN A 53 -1.12 1.62 -14.85
C ASN A 53 -0.09 2.44 -14.03
N LYS A 54 0.00 2.23 -12.72
CA LYS A 54 0.95 2.91 -11.84
C LYS A 54 2.38 2.48 -12.18
N ASN A 55 3.33 3.40 -12.05
CA ASN A 55 4.74 3.20 -12.41
C ASN A 55 5.65 3.68 -11.27
N GLU A 56 6.92 3.32 -11.35
CA GLU A 56 7.93 3.52 -10.29
C GLU A 56 8.49 4.95 -10.16
N LYS A 57 7.87 5.95 -10.79
CA LYS A 57 8.40 7.34 -10.80
C LYS A 57 8.63 7.91 -9.40
N GLN A 58 7.72 7.65 -8.45
CA GLN A 58 7.81 8.20 -7.09
C GLN A 58 8.89 7.52 -6.24
N ILE A 59 9.17 6.24 -6.51
CA ILE A 59 10.15 5.43 -5.75
C ILE A 59 11.47 5.21 -6.53
N LYS A 60 11.70 6.00 -7.59
CA LYS A 60 12.89 5.86 -8.43
C LYS A 60 14.16 6.13 -7.61
N GLY A 61 15.03 5.13 -7.53
CA GLY A 61 16.28 5.21 -6.76
C GLY A 61 16.13 4.89 -5.26
N VAL A 62 14.91 4.64 -4.78
CA VAL A 62 14.66 4.14 -3.42
C VAL A 62 15.01 2.66 -3.37
N LYS A 63 15.96 2.28 -2.50
CA LYS A 63 16.32 0.87 -2.29
C LYS A 63 15.19 0.15 -1.56
N LYS A 64 15.05 -1.17 -1.81
CA LYS A 64 14.00 -2.01 -1.19
C LYS A 64 12.59 -1.44 -1.37
N SER A 65 12.30 -0.91 -2.56
CA SER A 65 11.01 -0.35 -2.92
C SER A 65 10.25 -1.24 -3.89
N TYR A 66 8.92 -1.23 -3.79
CA TYR A 66 8.03 -2.07 -4.61
C TYR A 66 6.76 -1.33 -5.02
N LEU A 67 6.28 -1.62 -6.22
CA LEU A 67 4.95 -1.25 -6.69
C LEU A 67 3.93 -2.29 -6.24
N VAL A 68 2.97 -1.89 -5.41
CA VAL A 68 1.85 -2.73 -4.99
C VAL A 68 0.63 -2.41 -5.87
N LEU A 69 0.27 -3.34 -6.75
CA LEU A 69 -0.65 -3.09 -7.86
C LEU A 69 -1.96 -3.87 -7.78
N ASP A 70 -3.07 -3.15 -7.90
CA ASP A 70 -4.41 -3.69 -8.12
C ASP A 70 -4.72 -3.86 -9.61
N GLY A 71 -5.38 -4.96 -9.97
CA GLY A 71 -5.80 -5.27 -11.34
C GLY A 71 -4.73 -5.94 -12.21
N ILE A 72 -3.73 -6.57 -11.58
CA ILE A 72 -2.75 -7.45 -12.23
C ILE A 72 -2.91 -8.89 -11.70
N VAL A 73 -2.59 -9.88 -12.54
CA VAL A 73 -2.67 -11.32 -12.19
C VAL A 73 -1.30 -12.01 -12.13
N ALA A 74 -0.27 -11.34 -12.65
CA ALA A 74 1.11 -11.74 -12.55
C ALA A 74 1.96 -10.51 -12.22
N ALA A 75 2.94 -10.67 -11.34
CA ALA A 75 3.93 -9.64 -11.03
C ALA A 75 5.28 -9.97 -11.67
N ASP A 76 6.03 -8.93 -11.96
CA ASP A 76 7.43 -9.00 -12.37
C ASP A 76 8.30 -8.36 -11.27
N LYS A 77 9.61 -8.30 -11.47
CA LYS A 77 10.57 -7.71 -10.53
C LYS A 77 10.12 -6.33 -10.05
N GLY A 78 10.14 -6.15 -8.73
CA GLY A 78 9.77 -4.89 -8.09
C GLY A 78 8.27 -4.63 -8.02
N LYS A 79 7.42 -5.59 -8.40
CA LYS A 79 5.96 -5.48 -8.29
C LYS A 79 5.41 -6.54 -7.33
N ILE A 80 4.35 -6.19 -6.62
CA ILE A 80 3.61 -7.06 -5.71
C ILE A 80 2.13 -6.93 -6.05
N LEU A 81 1.42 -8.05 -6.12
CA LEU A 81 -0.01 -8.05 -6.37
C LEU A 81 -0.73 -7.59 -5.09
N LEU A 82 -1.56 -6.55 -5.20
CA LEU A 82 -2.20 -5.93 -4.04
C LEU A 82 -3.02 -6.94 -3.21
N TYR A 83 -3.70 -7.88 -3.87
CA TYR A 83 -4.55 -8.86 -3.19
C TYR A 83 -3.77 -9.82 -2.27
N LEU A 84 -2.45 -9.97 -2.44
CA LEU A 84 -1.65 -10.84 -1.57
C LEU A 84 -1.64 -10.36 -0.12
N PHE A 85 -1.81 -9.05 0.11
CA PHE A 85 -1.94 -8.50 1.45
C PHE A 85 -3.25 -8.92 2.14
N GLY A 86 -4.24 -9.42 1.39
CA GLY A 86 -5.48 -9.97 1.95
C GLY A 86 -5.30 -11.26 2.76
N PHE A 87 -4.12 -11.90 2.68
CA PHE A 87 -3.78 -13.09 3.46
C PHE A 87 -3.03 -12.76 4.76
N LEU A 88 -2.79 -11.47 5.03
CA LEU A 88 -2.22 -11.02 6.30
C LEU A 88 -3.36 -10.94 7.34
N TYR A 89 -3.29 -11.80 8.36
CA TYR A 89 -4.25 -11.94 9.47
C TYR A 89 -3.60 -11.57 10.80
#